data_AF-A0A933DHJ9-F1
#
_entry.id   AF-A0A933DHJ9-F1
#
_cell.length_a   1.000
_cell.length_b   1.000
_cell.length_c   1.000
_cell.angle_alpha   90.00
_cell.angle_beta   90.00
_cell.angle_gamma   90.00
#
_symmetry.space_group_name_H-M   'P 1'
#
loop_
_entity.id
_entity.type
_entity.pdbx_description
1 polymer ?
#
loop_
_entity_poly.entity_id
_entity_poly.type
_entity_poly.pdbx_seq_one_letter_code
_entity_poly.pdbx_strand_id
1 'polypeptide(L)'
;MVKTRPLTRQKYEAYGDVISTQGRRAVSANMGTAKRYNHLASLSNLRPRKARLNLCVFRCRPYKKFPIPIKLLERHPFSTQVFIPMTGAKRYLVVVS
;
A
#
# COMPACT_ATOMS: atom_id res chain seq x y z
N MET A 1 21.93 9.58 -3.62
CA MET A 1 20.72 10.39 -3.34
C MET A 1 19.55 9.82 -4.12
N VAL A 2 18.45 9.44 -3.45
CA VAL A 2 17.26 8.85 -4.11
C VAL A 2 16.30 9.96 -4.52
N LYS A 3 15.94 10.02 -5.82
CA LYS A 3 14.94 10.96 -6.33
C LYS A 3 13.56 10.31 -6.30
N THR A 4 12.57 11.01 -5.76
CA THR A 4 11.18 10.54 -5.77
C THR A 4 10.61 10.58 -7.19
N ARG A 5 9.68 9.68 -7.48
CA ARG A 5 9.00 9.58 -8.77
C ARG A 5 7.50 9.33 -8.52
N PRO A 6 6.60 9.74 -9.42
CA PRO A 6 5.18 9.37 -9.32
C PRO A 6 5.01 7.85 -9.26
N LEU A 7 4.18 7.40 -8.33
CA LEU A 7 3.84 5.99 -8.18
C LEU A 7 2.93 5.54 -9.33
N THR A 8 3.34 4.48 -10.03
CA THR A 8 2.51 3.78 -11.01
C THR A 8 2.62 2.28 -10.76
N ARG A 9 1.64 1.49 -11.22
CA ARG A 9 1.69 0.02 -11.11
C ARG A 9 2.97 -0.54 -11.72
N GLN A 10 3.27 -0.17 -12.97
CA GLN A 10 4.45 -0.63 -13.68
C GLN A 10 5.76 -0.32 -12.95
N LYS A 11 5.89 0.87 -12.33
CA LYS A 11 7.10 1.25 -11.60
C LYS A 11 7.24 0.56 -10.24
N TYR A 12 6.16 -0.02 -9.72
CA TYR A 12 6.10 -0.61 -8.39
C TYR A 12 5.99 -2.15 -8.41
N GLU A 13 5.79 -2.74 -9.58
CA GLU A 13 5.50 -4.18 -9.77
C GLU A 13 6.51 -5.12 -9.09
N ALA A 14 7.80 -4.77 -9.12
CA ALA A 14 8.85 -5.54 -8.46
C ALA A 14 8.75 -5.58 -6.92
N TYR A 15 8.03 -4.64 -6.32
CA TYR A 15 7.91 -4.48 -4.86
C TYR A 15 6.52 -4.84 -4.33
N GLY A 16 5.52 -4.94 -5.20
CA GLY A 16 4.16 -5.32 -4.85
C GLY A 16 3.10 -4.61 -5.69
N ASP A 17 1.90 -4.46 -5.11
CA ASP A 17 0.73 -3.92 -5.80
C ASP A 17 0.44 -2.47 -5.43
N VAL A 18 0.00 -1.68 -6.41
CA VAL A 18 -0.61 -0.36 -6.17
C VAL A 18 -2.12 -0.51 -6.15
N ILE A 19 -2.72 -0.28 -4.98
CA ILE A 19 -4.17 -0.30 -4.79
C ILE A 19 -4.79 0.89 -5.51
N SER A 20 -5.43 0.64 -6.65
CA SER A 20 -6.06 1.66 -7.47
C SER A 20 -7.17 1.06 -8.35
N THR A 21 -8.27 1.80 -8.49
CA THR A 21 -9.40 1.44 -9.37
C THR A 21 -9.17 1.83 -10.82
N GLN A 22 -8.16 2.66 -11.11
CA GLN A 22 -7.88 3.17 -12.46
C GLN A 22 -7.64 2.01 -13.44
N GLY A 23 -8.28 1.99 -14.61
CA GLY A 23 -8.09 0.90 -15.57
C GLY A 23 -8.41 -0.52 -15.04
N ARG A 24 -9.14 -0.66 -13.92
CA ARG A 24 -9.66 -1.95 -13.44
C ARG A 24 -11.15 -2.05 -13.78
N ARG A 25 -11.59 -3.25 -14.18
CA ARG A 25 -13.01 -3.53 -14.38
C ARG A 25 -13.71 -3.61 -13.03
N ALA A 26 -14.79 -2.84 -12.88
CA ALA A 26 -15.70 -2.96 -11.75
C ALA A 26 -16.76 -4.01 -12.01
N VAL A 27 -17.25 -4.64 -10.95
CA VAL A 27 -18.46 -5.46 -10.95
C VAL A 27 -19.54 -4.69 -10.20
N SER A 28 -20.75 -4.68 -10.74
CA SER A 28 -21.92 -4.10 -10.06
C SER A 28 -22.20 -4.86 -8.76
N ALA A 29 -22.50 -4.14 -7.70
CA ALA A 29 -22.89 -4.67 -6.40
C ALA A 29 -24.05 -3.85 -5.82
N ASN A 30 -24.69 -4.35 -4.77
CA ASN A 30 -25.79 -3.68 -4.06
C ASN A 30 -26.88 -3.17 -5.02
N MET A 31 -27.37 -4.05 -5.90
CA MET A 31 -28.40 -3.74 -6.91
C MET A 31 -28.05 -2.53 -7.80
N GLY A 32 -26.77 -2.35 -8.15
CA GLY A 32 -26.32 -1.24 -9.01
C GLY A 32 -25.87 0.02 -8.27
N THR A 33 -26.02 0.06 -6.95
CA THR A 33 -25.62 1.24 -6.14
C THR A 33 -24.14 1.25 -5.77
N ALA A 34 -23.41 0.14 -5.98
CA ALA A 34 -21.99 0.05 -5.66
C ALA A 34 -21.18 -0.53 -6.83
N LYS A 35 -19.93 -0.05 -6.95
CA LYS A 35 -18.91 -0.63 -7.82
C LYS A 35 -17.90 -1.38 -6.97
N ARG A 36 -17.83 -2.70 -7.11
CA ARG A 36 -16.86 -3.56 -6.43
C ARG A 36 -15.66 -3.83 -7.34
N TYR A 37 -14.46 -3.64 -6.80
CA TYR A 37 -13.19 -3.95 -7.47
C TYR A 37 -12.52 -5.09 -6.73
N ASN A 38 -12.39 -6.24 -7.39
CA ASN A 38 -11.82 -7.44 -6.77
C ASN A 38 -10.30 -7.48 -6.96
N HIS A 39 -9.60 -8.12 -6.01
CA HIS A 39 -8.17 -8.44 -6.10
C HIS A 39 -7.29 -7.24 -6.50
N LEU A 40 -7.49 -6.08 -5.86
CA LEU A 40 -6.68 -4.90 -6.10
C LEU A 40 -5.22 -5.06 -5.63
N ALA A 41 -4.97 -6.01 -4.74
CA ALA A 41 -3.64 -6.44 -4.29
C ALA A 41 -3.67 -7.93 -3.92
N SER A 42 -2.53 -8.60 -4.05
CA SER A 42 -2.29 -9.93 -3.49
C SER A 42 -1.98 -9.83 -2.00
N LEU A 43 -2.63 -10.67 -1.18
CA LEU A 43 -2.39 -10.74 0.26
C LEU A 43 -1.88 -12.13 0.60
N SER A 44 -0.77 -12.22 1.33
CA SER A 44 -0.19 -13.50 1.74
C SER A 44 0.19 -13.49 3.21
N ASN A 45 0.06 -14.65 3.84
CA ASN A 45 0.57 -14.94 5.17
C ASN A 45 1.12 -16.36 5.16
N LEU A 46 2.44 -16.47 5.17
CA LEU A 46 3.21 -17.70 5.06
C LEU A 46 3.76 -18.16 6.42
N ARG A 47 3.24 -17.61 7.52
CA ARG A 47 3.68 -18.01 8.86
C ARG A 47 3.29 -19.47 9.12
N PRO A 48 4.20 -20.31 9.65
CA PRO A 48 3.96 -21.74 9.83
C PRO A 48 2.89 -22.05 10.88
N ARG A 49 2.63 -21.13 11.81
CA ARG A 49 1.53 -21.21 12.78
C ARG A 49 0.44 -20.25 12.39
N LYS A 50 -0.81 -20.58 12.72
CA LYS A 50 -1.98 -19.71 12.51
C LYS A 50 -1.73 -18.34 13.14
N ALA A 51 -1.38 -17.36 12.31
CA ALA A 51 -1.15 -15.99 12.74
C ALA A 51 -2.48 -15.24 12.77
N ARG A 52 -2.65 -14.40 13.80
CA ARG A 52 -3.81 -13.53 13.90
C ARG A 52 -3.63 -12.37 12.92
N LEU A 53 -4.68 -12.08 12.14
CA LEU A 53 -4.70 -10.88 11.31
C LEU A 53 -4.64 -9.65 12.22
N ASN A 54 -3.90 -8.63 11.78
CA ASN A 54 -3.74 -7.40 12.52
C ASN A 54 -4.26 -6.23 11.67
N LEU A 55 -5.16 -5.44 12.25
CA LEU A 55 -5.66 -4.20 11.64
C LEU A 55 -5.18 -3.03 12.50
N CYS A 56 -4.51 -2.08 11.87
CA CYS A 56 -3.89 -0.96 12.57
C CYS A 56 -4.29 0.37 11.94
N VAL A 57 -4.34 1.41 12.77
CA VAL A 57 -4.40 2.81 12.33
C VAL A 57 -3.11 3.49 12.77
N PHE A 58 -2.39 4.06 11.80
CA PHE A 58 -1.20 4.84 12.06
C PHE A 58 -1.53 6.33 11.98
N ARG A 59 -1.21 7.09 13.05
CA ARG A 59 -1.29 8.55 13.07
C ARG A 59 0.12 9.13 12.94
N CYS A 60 0.57 9.31 11.71
CA CYS A 60 1.93 9.76 11.42
C CYS A 60 2.05 11.29 11.44
N ARG A 61 3.14 11.82 12.00
CA ARG A 61 3.53 13.23 11.82
C ARG A 61 4.35 13.35 10.53
N PRO A 62 4.09 14.35 9.66
CA PRO A 62 4.86 14.53 8.44
C PRO A 62 6.30 14.95 8.76
N TYR A 63 7.25 14.50 7.94
CA TYR A 63 8.60 15.05 7.93
C TYR A 63 8.56 16.51 7.45
N LYS A 64 9.17 17.40 8.24
CA LYS A 64 9.17 18.85 7.96
C LYS A 64 10.44 19.35 7.26
N LYS A 65 11.51 18.54 7.25
CA LYS A 65 12.83 18.93 6.72
C LYS A 65 13.26 17.94 5.64
N PHE A 66 13.85 18.47 4.57
CA PHE A 66 14.40 17.72 3.46
C PHE A 66 15.89 18.08 3.27
N PRO A 67 16.75 17.15 2.81
CA PRO A 67 16.45 15.76 2.46
C PRO A 67 16.14 14.87 3.68
N ILE A 68 15.30 13.85 3.51
CA ILE A 68 14.98 12.90 4.59
C ILE A 68 16.12 11.86 4.68
N PRO A 69 16.82 11.75 5.82
CA PRO A 69 17.85 10.72 5.99
C PRO A 69 17.21 9.35 6.17
N ILE A 70 17.36 8.46 5.19
CA ILE A 70 16.93 7.07 5.29
C ILE A 70 18.07 6.24 5.84
N LYS A 71 17.93 5.77 7.09
CA LYS A 71 18.96 4.97 7.80
C LYS A 71 18.65 3.48 7.82
N LEU A 72 17.38 3.12 7.69
CA LEU A 72 16.90 1.75 7.83
C LEU A 72 15.71 1.52 6.89
N LEU A 73 15.62 0.29 6.37
CA LEU A 73 14.41 -0.26 5.75
C LEU A 73 14.02 -1.53 6.50
N GLU A 74 12.72 -1.73 6.67
CA GLU A 74 12.16 -2.95 7.27
C GLU A 74 11.59 -3.89 6.20
N ARG A 75 11.44 -5.17 6.55
CA ARG A 75 10.74 -6.15 5.70
C ARG A 75 9.97 -7.15 6.55
N HIS A 76 8.91 -7.71 5.98
CA HIS A 76 8.09 -8.76 6.57
C HIS A 76 8.20 -10.06 5.75
N PRO A 77 9.13 -10.98 6.08
CA PRO A 77 9.43 -12.13 5.23
C PRO A 77 8.28 -13.12 5.00
N PHE A 78 7.26 -13.10 5.87
CA PHE A 78 6.18 -14.09 5.88
C PHE A 78 4.79 -13.48 5.71
N SER A 79 4.68 -12.19 5.41
CA SER A 79 3.36 -11.56 5.29
C SER A 79 3.40 -10.32 4.42
N THR A 80 2.32 -10.08 3.67
CA THR A 80 2.10 -8.79 3.04
C THR A 80 1.70 -7.73 4.08
N GLN A 81 2.03 -6.48 3.79
CA GLN A 81 1.59 -5.31 4.53
C GLN A 81 0.97 -4.32 3.56
N VAL A 82 -0.15 -3.71 3.96
CA VAL A 82 -0.91 -2.79 3.13
C VAL A 82 -1.07 -1.46 3.85
N PHE A 83 -0.82 -0.36 3.13
CA PHE A 83 -1.08 0.99 3.60
C PHE A 83 -2.12 1.66 2.69
N ILE A 84 -3.20 2.13 3.30
CA ILE A 84 -4.23 2.94 2.63
C ILE A 84 -4.32 4.25 3.40
N PRO A 85 -4.06 5.40 2.76
CA PRO A 85 -4.19 6.69 3.43
C PRO A 85 -5.65 6.90 3.84
N MET A 86 -5.88 7.19 5.11
CA MET A 86 -7.17 7.58 5.66
C MET A 86 -7.15 9.10 5.92
N THR A 87 -8.28 9.77 5.65
CA THR A 87 -8.61 11.16 6.02
C THR A 87 -7.51 12.24 5.81
N GLY A 88 -7.69 13.08 4.79
CA GLY A 88 -6.94 14.34 4.63
C GLY A 88 -5.50 14.22 4.07
N ALA A 89 -4.84 13.07 4.22
CA ALA A 89 -3.55 12.83 3.60
C ALA A 89 -3.69 12.65 2.07
N LYS A 90 -3.40 13.72 1.30
CA LYS A 90 -3.49 13.68 -0.17
C LYS A 90 -2.36 12.90 -0.83
N ARG A 91 -1.17 12.85 -0.21
CA ARG A 91 0.04 12.22 -0.74
C ARG A 91 0.93 11.73 0.41
N TYR A 92 1.67 10.66 0.14
CA TYR A 92 2.75 10.16 1.00
C TYR A 92 3.86 9.58 0.12
N LEU A 93 5.03 9.35 0.71
CA LEU A 93 6.18 8.76 0.04
C LEU A 93 6.33 7.31 0.53
N VAL A 94 6.68 6.43 -0.41
CA VAL A 94 7.08 5.05 -0.12
C VAL A 94 8.51 4.88 -0.61
N VAL A 95 9.33 4.21 0.20
CA VAL A 95 10.70 3.84 -0.15
C VAL A 95 10.80 2.33 -0.05
N VAL A 96 11.23 1.70 -1.13
CA VAL A 96 11.35 0.24 -1.30
C VAL A 96 12.71 -0.08 -1.90
N SER A 97 13.18 -1.30 -1.70
CA SER A 97 14.46 -1.83 -2.16
C SER A 97 14.30 -3.23 -2.70
#